data_AF-S7XH77-F1
#
_entry.id   AF-S7XH77-F1
#
_cell.length_a   1.000
_cell.length_b   1.000
_cell.length_c   1.000
_cell.angle_alpha   90.00
_cell.angle_beta   90.00
_cell.angle_gamma   90.00
#
_symmetry.space_group_name_H-M   'P 1'
#
loop_
_entity.id
_entity.type
_entity.pdbx_description
1 polymer ?
#
loop_
_entity_poly.entity_id
_entity_poly.type
_entity_poly.pdbx_seq_one_letter_code
_entity_poly.pdbx_strand_id
1 'polypeptide(L)'
;MELVYMDGKKEPYTTSEIIAECAEVKHDTVQSLIRNHQEDFESYGIIGFEIRKLDGRGRPMKIYRLNEQQATLLITYLKNTAPVRKFKMNLVKAFFEMREELSKFRMQRH
;
A
#
# COMPACT_ATOMS: atom_id res chain seq x y z
N MET A 1 7.92 11.06 -4.73
CA MET A 1 7.67 9.98 -3.75
C MET A 1 7.42 8.70 -4.52
N GLU A 2 8.08 7.61 -4.15
CA GLU A 2 7.76 6.29 -4.70
C GLU A 2 6.46 5.77 -4.10
N LEU A 3 5.56 5.23 -4.93
CA LEU A 3 4.25 4.72 -4.46
C LEU A 3 4.30 3.26 -4.06
N VAL A 4 5.23 2.50 -4.64
CA VAL A 4 5.35 1.05 -4.48
C VAL A 4 6.83 0.75 -4.27
N TYR A 5 7.11 -0.12 -3.30
CA TYR A 5 8.43 -0.60 -2.96
C TYR A 5 8.51 -2.11 -3.14
N MET A 6 9.72 -2.64 -3.17
CA MET A 6 9.99 -4.07 -3.23
C MET A 6 10.37 -4.61 -1.85
N ASP A 7 9.79 -5.72 -1.43
CA ASP A 7 10.21 -6.39 -0.20
C ASP A 7 11.41 -7.34 -0.43
N GLY A 8 11.89 -7.97 0.66
CA GLY A 8 13.02 -8.91 0.60
C GLY A 8 12.72 -10.20 -0.18
N LYS A 9 11.44 -10.52 -0.44
CA LYS A 9 10.99 -11.66 -1.26
C LYS A 9 10.75 -11.27 -2.72
N LYS A 10 11.01 -10.01 -3.09
CA LYS A 10 10.72 -9.45 -4.40
C LYS A 10 9.22 -9.42 -4.71
N GLU A 11 8.41 -9.07 -3.72
CA GLU A 11 7.00 -8.76 -3.88
C GLU A 11 6.76 -7.25 -3.72
N PRO A 12 6.05 -6.62 -4.68
CA PRO A 12 5.75 -5.20 -4.61
C PRO A 12 4.69 -4.92 -3.54
N TYR A 13 4.89 -3.88 -2.76
CA TYR A 13 3.94 -3.44 -1.73
C TYR A 13 3.91 -1.91 -1.64
N THR A 14 2.82 -1.38 -1.08
CA THR A 14 2.70 0.03 -0.69
C THR A 14 2.35 0.11 0.80
N THR A 15 2.36 1.32 1.37
CA THR A 15 2.10 1.52 2.80
C THR A 15 0.80 2.28 3.02
N SER A 16 0.17 1.99 4.16
CA SER A 16 -1.00 2.76 4.61
C SER A 16 -0.75 4.27 4.74
N GLU A 17 0.49 4.69 5.01
CA GLU A 17 0.90 6.10 5.09
C GLU A 17 0.87 6.74 3.70
N ILE A 18 1.51 6.10 2.70
CA ILE A 18 1.50 6.58 1.31
C ILE A 18 0.09 6.69 0.76
N ILE A 19 -0.75 5.67 1.01
CA ILE A 19 -2.13 5.69 0.56
C ILE A 19 -2.89 6.85 1.19
N ALA A 20 -2.71 7.07 2.51
CA ALA A 20 -3.38 8.16 3.21
C ALA A 20 -2.96 9.53 2.65
N GLU A 21 -1.66 9.75 2.47
CA GLU A 21 -1.11 10.98 1.89
C GLU A 21 -1.63 11.23 0.47
N CYS A 22 -1.53 10.24 -0.42
CA CYS A 22 -1.91 10.42 -1.82
C CYS A 22 -3.42 10.47 -2.06
N ALA A 23 -4.21 9.83 -1.20
CA ALA A 23 -5.67 9.91 -1.24
C ALA A 23 -6.22 11.13 -0.50
N GLU A 24 -5.36 11.94 0.14
CA GLU A 24 -5.73 13.09 0.98
C GLU A 24 -6.74 12.72 2.08
N VAL A 25 -6.52 11.56 2.71
CA VAL A 25 -7.32 11.07 3.84
C VAL A 25 -6.46 10.92 5.09
N LYS A 26 -7.09 10.96 6.26
CA LYS A 26 -6.37 10.71 7.52
C LYS A 26 -5.86 9.28 7.55
N HIS A 27 -4.63 9.07 8.02
CA HIS A 27 -4.07 7.72 8.16
C HIS A 27 -4.92 6.81 9.05
N ASP A 28 -5.51 7.34 10.12
CA ASP A 28 -6.46 6.62 10.98
C ASP A 28 -7.67 6.07 10.22
N THR A 29 -8.11 6.75 9.15
CA THR A 29 -9.21 6.27 8.29
C THR A 29 -8.76 5.02 7.54
N VAL A 30 -7.57 5.05 6.93
CA VAL A 30 -6.99 3.88 6.25
C VAL A 30 -6.82 2.71 7.22
N GLN A 31 -6.25 2.96 8.40
CA GLN A 31 -6.08 1.91 9.40
C GLN A 31 -7.42 1.33 9.87
N SER A 32 -8.45 2.16 10.00
CA SER A 32 -9.79 1.70 10.40
C SER A 32 -10.42 0.83 9.32
N LEU A 33 -10.28 1.19 8.04
CA LEU A 33 -10.73 0.35 6.93
C LEU A 33 -10.04 -1.03 6.96
N ILE A 34 -8.71 -1.06 7.16
CA ILE A 34 -7.95 -2.31 7.25
C ILE A 34 -8.44 -3.19 8.40
N ARG A 35 -8.69 -2.60 9.58
CA ARG A 35 -9.18 -3.36 10.75
C ARG A 35 -10.62 -3.84 10.58
N ASN A 36 -11.50 -2.99 10.04
CA ASN A 36 -12.92 -3.31 9.91
C ASN A 36 -13.19 -4.37 8.83
N HIS A 37 -12.32 -4.48 7.83
CA HIS A 37 -12.42 -5.43 6.73
C HIS A 37 -11.24 -6.40 6.71
N GLN A 38 -10.69 -6.72 7.89
CA GLN A 38 -9.44 -7.47 8.01
C GLN A 38 -9.50 -8.82 7.27
N GLU A 39 -10.61 -9.55 7.39
CA GLU A 39 -10.80 -10.85 6.73
C GLU A 39 -10.71 -10.74 5.20
N ASP A 40 -11.30 -9.68 4.61
CA ASP A 40 -11.23 -9.45 3.16
C ASP A 40 -9.79 -9.20 2.70
N PHE A 41 -9.03 -8.40 3.46
CA PHE A 41 -7.63 -8.13 3.16
C PHE A 41 -6.75 -9.36 3.35
N GLU A 42 -7.02 -10.18 4.37
CA GLU A 42 -6.30 -11.41 4.66
C GLU A 42 -6.54 -12.50 3.60
N SER A 43 -7.69 -12.46 2.91
CA SER A 43 -7.97 -13.34 1.76
C SER A 43 -6.98 -13.15 0.60
N TYR A 44 -6.34 -11.98 0.52
CA TYR A 44 -5.32 -11.66 -0.48
C TYR A 44 -3.88 -11.77 0.05
N GLY A 45 -3.70 -12.29 1.27
CA GLY A 45 -2.39 -12.52 1.88
C GLY A 45 -2.22 -11.91 3.26
N ILE A 46 -1.07 -12.14 3.87
CA ILE A 46 -0.79 -11.68 5.24
C ILE A 46 -0.66 -10.16 5.29
N ILE A 47 -1.34 -9.51 6.24
CA ILE A 47 -1.22 -8.08 6.48
C ILE A 47 0.01 -7.82 7.36
N GLY A 48 1.12 -7.42 6.71
CA GLY A 48 2.33 -6.98 7.40
C GLY A 48 2.18 -5.58 8.00
N PHE A 49 2.94 -5.27 9.04
CA PHE A 49 3.04 -3.92 9.57
C PHE A 49 4.39 -3.66 10.25
N GLU A 50 4.71 -2.38 10.38
CA GLU A 50 5.87 -1.88 11.10
C GLU A 50 5.41 -0.88 12.18
N ILE A 51 6.13 -0.84 13.31
CA ILE A 51 5.87 0.14 14.37
C ILE A 51 6.88 1.27 14.22
N ARG A 52 6.41 2.44 13.81
CA ARG A 52 7.22 3.65 13.74
C ARG A 52 7.17 4.36 15.10
N LYS A 53 8.33 4.49 15.74
CA LYS A 53 8.48 5.36 16.91
C LYS A 53 8.45 6.81 16.43
N LEU A 54 7.78 7.66 17.20
CA LEU A 54 7.82 9.11 16.96
C LEU A 54 9.05 9.67 17.67
N ASP A 55 9.72 10.66 17.08
CA ASP A 55 10.92 11.30 17.63
C ASP A 55 10.64 12.19 18.87
N GLY A 56 9.46 12.06 19.49
CA GLY A 56 8.99 12.87 20.61
C GLY A 56 7.91 12.20 21.45
N ARG A 57 7.06 12.98 22.13
CA ARG A 57 5.93 12.46 22.92
C ARG A 57 4.77 12.07 22.00
N GLY A 58 4.40 10.79 22.01
CA GLY A 58 3.25 10.27 21.26
C GLY A 58 3.16 8.75 21.32
N ARG A 59 2.02 8.20 20.89
CA ARG A 59 1.87 6.74 20.77
C ARG A 59 2.58 6.27 19.49
N PRO A 60 3.34 5.16 19.53
CA PRO A 60 3.92 4.58 18.32
C PRO A 60 2.85 4.35 17.25
N MET A 61 3.21 4.59 16.00
CA MET A 61 2.29 4.49 14.87
C MET A 61 2.47 3.15 14.15
N LYS A 62 1.35 2.46 13.87
CA LYS A 62 1.34 1.22 13.08
C LYS A 62 1.25 1.56 11.59
N ILE A 63 2.26 1.21 10.82
CA ILE A 63 2.27 1.40 9.36
C ILE A 63 2.05 0.03 8.72
N TYR A 64 0.87 -0.19 8.15
CA TYR A 64 0.56 -1.39 7.39
C TYR A 64 1.28 -1.40 6.04
N ARG A 65 1.72 -2.60 5.65
CA ARG A 65 2.25 -2.93 4.33
C ARG A 65 1.19 -3.73 3.59
N LEU A 66 0.82 -3.27 2.40
CA LEU A 66 -0.24 -3.85 1.60
C LEU A 66 0.34 -4.27 0.25
N ASN A 67 0.09 -5.51 -0.14
CA ASN A 67 0.42 -5.98 -1.49
C ASN A 67 -0.50 -5.32 -2.54
N GLU A 68 -0.27 -5.61 -3.83
CA GLU A 68 -1.04 -5.05 -4.94
C GLU A 68 -2.57 -5.25 -4.78
N GLN A 69 -3.01 -6.46 -4.42
CA GLN A 69 -4.42 -6.80 -4.31
C GLN A 69 -5.08 -6.13 -3.10
N GLN A 70 -4.40 -6.14 -1.95
CA GLN A 70 -4.84 -5.44 -0.75
C GLN A 70 -4.93 -3.93 -0.97
N ALA A 71 -3.93 -3.31 -1.59
CA ALA A 71 -3.97 -1.87 -1.88
C ALA A 71 -5.11 -1.51 -2.85
N THR A 72 -5.35 -2.37 -3.84
CA THR A 72 -6.47 -2.24 -4.78
C THR A 72 -7.82 -2.31 -4.07
N LEU A 73 -8.01 -3.28 -3.18
CA LEU A 73 -9.23 -3.40 -2.36
C LEU A 73 -9.43 -2.17 -1.45
N LEU A 74 -8.37 -1.71 -0.78
CA LEU A 74 -8.47 -0.54 0.10
C LEU A 74 -9.00 0.69 -0.65
N ILE A 75 -8.53 0.87 -1.89
CA ILE A 75 -8.94 1.95 -2.77
C ILE A 75 -10.44 1.89 -3.13
N THR A 76 -11.05 0.71 -3.19
CA THR A 76 -12.49 0.59 -3.47
C THR A 76 -13.35 1.13 -2.33
N TYR A 77 -12.82 1.14 -1.12
CA TYR A 77 -13.50 1.72 0.06
C TYR A 77 -13.34 3.25 0.15
N LEU A 78 -12.46 3.85 -0.63
CA LEU A 78 -12.26 5.31 -0.63
C LEU A 78 -13.29 6.01 -1.51
N LYS A 79 -13.75 7.19 -1.05
CA LYS A 79 -14.65 8.06 -1.84
C LYS A 79 -13.99 8.42 -3.18
N ASN A 80 -14.80 8.44 -4.24
CA ASN A 80 -14.31 8.73 -5.60
C ASN A 80 -14.11 10.23 -5.85
N THR A 81 -13.18 10.85 -5.13
CA THR A 81 -12.79 12.26 -5.32
C THR A 81 -11.75 12.40 -6.43
N ALA A 82 -11.53 13.62 -6.95
CA ALA A 82 -10.52 13.86 -7.98
C ALA A 82 -9.09 13.47 -7.55
N PRO A 83 -8.63 13.80 -6.32
CA PRO A 83 -7.33 13.32 -5.81
C PRO A 83 -7.23 11.80 -5.78
N VAL A 84 -8.28 11.13 -5.25
CA VAL A 84 -8.33 9.66 -5.18
C VAL A 84 -8.26 9.06 -6.58
N ARG A 85 -8.99 9.58 -7.57
CA ARG A 85 -8.92 9.08 -8.95
C ARG A 85 -7.51 9.17 -9.55
N LYS A 86 -6.82 10.30 -9.35
CA LYS A 86 -5.43 10.47 -9.81
C LYS A 86 -4.49 9.48 -9.11
N PHE A 87 -4.67 9.31 -7.80
CA PHE A 87 -3.92 8.32 -7.04
C PHE A 87 -4.14 6.89 -7.56
N LYS A 88 -5.39 6.47 -7.84
CA LYS A 88 -5.68 5.15 -8.41
C LYS A 88 -4.90 4.88 -9.68
N MET A 89 -4.91 5.82 -10.62
CA MET A 89 -4.19 5.69 -11.89
C MET A 89 -2.69 5.53 -11.67
N ASN A 90 -2.10 6.34 -10.77
CA ASN A 90 -0.68 6.29 -10.49
C ASN A 90 -0.28 5.01 -9.74
N LEU A 91 -1.09 4.54 -8.79
CA LEU A 91 -0.80 3.33 -8.04
C LEU A 91 -0.83 2.08 -8.93
N VAL A 92 -1.85 1.97 -9.79
CA VAL A 92 -1.95 0.87 -10.76
C VAL A 92 -0.73 0.86 -11.68
N LYS A 93 -0.34 2.03 -12.20
CA LYS A 93 0.85 2.15 -13.05
C LYS A 93 2.12 1.74 -12.30
N ALA A 94 2.31 2.20 -11.07
CA ALA A 94 3.48 1.89 -10.26
C ALA A 94 3.61 0.38 -9.96
N PHE A 95 2.50 -0.31 -9.63
CA PHE A 95 2.53 -1.76 -9.47
C PHE A 95 2.89 -2.49 -10.78
N PHE A 96 2.33 -2.04 -11.91
CA PHE A 96 2.61 -2.65 -13.21
C PHE A 96 4.08 -2.49 -13.61
N GLU A 97 4.63 -1.28 -13.52
CA GLU A 97 6.05 -0.99 -13.81
C GLU A 97 6.98 -1.85 -12.94
N MET A 98 6.69 -1.95 -11.65
CA MET A 98 7.49 -2.74 -10.71
C MET A 98 7.47 -4.24 -11.04
N ARG A 99 6.33 -4.79 -11.50
CA ARG A 99 6.27 -6.18 -11.97
C ARG A 99 7.02 -6.39 -13.28
N GLU A 100 6.96 -5.45 -14.21
CA GLU A 100 7.72 -5.54 -15.47
C GLU A 100 9.22 -5.56 -15.21
N GLU A 101 9.71 -4.72 -14.30
CA GLU A 101 11.11 -4.72 -13.89
C GLU A 101 11.51 -6.08 -13.32
N LEU A 102 10.71 -6.65 -12.41
CA LEU A 102 10.95 -7.99 -11.88
C LEU A 102 11.00 -9.06 -12.98
N SER A 103 10.09 -8.98 -13.97
CA SER A 103 10.06 -9.93 -15.08
C SER A 103 11.34 -9.83 -15.93
N LYS A 104 11.78 -8.62 -16.25
CA LYS A 104 13.04 -8.38 -16.98
C LYS A 104 14.24 -8.93 -16.21
N PHE A 105 14.33 -8.68 -14.90
CA PHE A 105 15.38 -9.24 -14.05
C PHE A 105 15.37 -10.77 -13.98
N ARG A 106 14.19 -11.41 -14.00
CA ARG A 106 14.09 -12.87 -14.03
C ARG A 106 14.53 -13.44 -15.37
N MET A 107 14.15 -12.81 -16.48
CA MET A 107 14.53 -13.22 -17.83
C MET A 107 16.03 -13.10 -18.11
N GLN A 108 16.70 -12.07 -17.58
CA GLN A 108 18.16 -11.86 -17.78
C GLN A 108 19.05 -12.83 -16.98
N ARG A 109 18.48 -13.61 -16.06
CA ARG A 109 19.22 -14.60 -15.25
C ARG A 109 19.16 -16.02 -15.83
N HIS A 110 18.50 -16.18 -16.97
CA HIS A 110 18.43 -17.41 -17.78
C HIS A 110 19.21 -17.20 -19.07
#